data_AF-A0A8T3YCG4-F1
#
_entry.id   AF-A0A8T3YCG4-F1
#
_cell.length_a   1.000
_cell.length_b   1.000
_cell.length_c   1.000
_cell.angle_alpha   90.00
_cell.angle_beta   90.00
_cell.angle_gamma   90.00
#
_symmetry.space_group_name_H-M   'P 1'
#
loop_
_entity.id
_entity.type
_entity.pdbx_description
1 polymer ?
#
loop_
_entity_poly.entity_id
_entity_poly.type
_entity_poly.pdbx_seq_one_letter_code
_entity_poly.pdbx_strand_id
1 'polypeptide(L)'
;MSRILLVEDNPRYASSAEQYLVSRRQAVVVARDYAEAVNRLETGKPTSLEFDGAIVDCFFPEITGSGKTDIGNGLVRRMAKSDPQERKIVEGLEKLGQYIDLEDPTMKKYARFAVGVYDPNSPVFKAVEQVFKAGGRPVATLAFKNTLELAYREDRSPRNYYGTLMKAIEESEANQPLGILVAERADELALPFVLATSTSHHDLLTQPVQNYASDRRWTLVDCGPNREDDKASAEFWERAFRELERKLR
;
A
#
# COMPACT_ATOMS: atom_id res chain seq x y z
N MET A 1 31.51 -7.42 6.85
CA MET A 1 31.19 -6.35 5.90
C MET A 1 30.13 -6.94 5.00
N SER A 2 28.92 -6.41 5.05
CA SER A 2 27.80 -6.91 4.27
C SER A 2 27.64 -6.08 3.00
N ARG A 3 27.16 -6.71 1.94
CA ARG A 3 26.78 -6.07 0.68
C ARG A 3 25.27 -5.87 0.68
N ILE A 4 24.86 -4.61 0.76
CA ILE A 4 23.47 -4.19 0.93
C ILE A 4 22.93 -3.65 -0.39
N LEU A 5 21.78 -4.15 -0.81
CA LEU A 5 20.97 -3.52 -1.85
C LEU A 5 20.13 -2.41 -1.23
N LEU A 6 20.30 -1.17 -1.69
CA LEU A 6 19.45 -0.04 -1.35
C LEU A 6 18.52 0.25 -2.53
N VAL A 7 17.21 0.28 -2.31
CA VAL A 7 16.23 0.64 -3.34
C VAL A 7 15.53 1.93 -2.94
N GLU A 8 15.84 3.01 -3.66
CA GLU A 8 15.41 4.38 -3.33
C GLU A 8 15.50 5.25 -4.59
N ASP A 9 14.38 5.80 -5.05
CA ASP A 9 14.30 6.62 -6.26
C ASP A 9 14.70 8.07 -6.00
N ASN A 10 14.47 8.56 -4.78
CA ASN A 10 14.80 9.93 -4.42
C ASN A 10 16.31 10.11 -4.22
N PRO A 11 17.00 10.93 -5.05
CA PRO A 11 18.46 11.04 -5.00
C PRO A 11 18.97 11.61 -3.68
N ARG A 12 18.18 12.44 -2.98
CA ARG A 12 18.54 13.01 -1.67
C ARG A 12 18.54 11.92 -0.60
N TYR A 13 17.50 11.09 -0.58
CA TYR A 13 17.37 9.98 0.38
C TYR A 13 18.38 8.87 0.09
N ALA A 14 18.57 8.51 -1.18
CA ALA A 14 19.56 7.53 -1.60
C ALA A 14 20.98 7.95 -1.19
N SER A 15 21.34 9.22 -1.42
CA SER A 15 22.65 9.76 -1.04
C SER A 15 22.86 9.74 0.48
N SER A 16 21.82 10.08 1.26
CA SER A 16 21.89 10.05 2.73
C SER A 16 22.06 8.63 3.26
N ALA A 17 21.28 7.69 2.74
CA ALA A 17 21.37 6.27 3.08
C ALA A 17 22.75 5.69 2.74
N GLU A 18 23.26 5.98 1.54
CA GLU A 18 24.57 5.52 1.09
C GLU A 18 25.69 6.06 1.99
N GLN A 19 25.69 7.36 2.29
CA GLN A 19 26.65 7.98 3.21
C GLN A 19 26.63 7.31 4.58
N TYR A 20 25.43 7.08 5.13
CA TYR A 20 25.28 6.39 6.41
C TYR A 20 25.84 4.97 6.36
N LEU A 21 25.40 4.14 5.42
CA LEU A 21 25.81 2.74 5.32
C LEU A 21 27.31 2.56 5.03
N VAL A 22 27.89 3.43 4.20
CA VAL A 22 29.34 3.48 3.95
C VAL A 22 30.11 3.85 5.22
N SER A 23 29.61 4.80 6.02
CA SER A 23 30.20 5.13 7.33
C SER A 23 30.20 3.94 8.30
N ARG A 24 29.25 3.00 8.11
CA ARG A 24 29.14 1.72 8.84
C ARG A 24 29.94 0.58 8.18
N ARG A 25 30.80 0.88 7.21
CA ARG A 25 31.67 -0.06 6.48
C ARG A 25 30.88 -1.15 5.74
N GLN A 26 29.72 -0.80 5.19
CA GLN A 26 28.96 -1.69 4.30
C GLN A 26 29.29 -1.38 2.83
N ALA A 27 29.22 -2.39 1.97
CA ALA A 27 29.18 -2.16 0.52
C ALA A 27 27.73 -1.89 0.12
N VAL A 28 27.47 -0.81 -0.60
CA VAL A 28 26.12 -0.40 -1.00
C VAL A 28 26.01 -0.46 -2.52
N VAL A 29 24.92 -1.03 -3.01
CA VAL A 29 24.51 -0.92 -4.42
C VAL A 29 23.13 -0.29 -4.43
N VAL A 30 22.98 0.81 -5.16
CA VAL A 30 21.71 1.54 -5.25
C VAL A 30 20.96 1.11 -6.51
N ALA A 31 19.66 0.85 -6.37
CA ALA A 31 18.68 0.76 -7.44
C ALA A 31 17.66 1.88 -7.30
N ARG A 32 17.32 2.55 -8.40
CA ARG A 32 16.48 3.76 -8.39
C ARG A 32 15.04 3.52 -8.78
N ASP A 33 14.73 2.35 -9.31
CA ASP A 33 13.38 1.96 -9.69
C ASP A 33 13.21 0.44 -9.58
N TYR A 34 12.01 -0.01 -9.88
CA TYR A 34 11.65 -1.43 -9.82
C TYR A 34 12.49 -2.27 -10.78
N ALA A 35 12.65 -1.81 -12.03
CA ALA A 35 13.37 -2.56 -13.06
C ALA A 35 14.84 -2.78 -12.67
N GLU A 36 15.51 -1.74 -12.16
CA GLU A 36 16.87 -1.87 -11.63
C GLU A 36 16.92 -2.84 -10.44
N ALA A 37 16.01 -2.70 -9.47
CA ALA A 37 16.02 -3.53 -8.26
C ALA A 37 15.84 -5.02 -8.58
N VAL A 38 14.88 -5.37 -9.44
CA VAL A 38 14.65 -6.76 -9.85
C VAL A 38 15.83 -7.32 -10.62
N ASN A 39 16.38 -6.55 -11.57
CA ASN A 39 17.56 -6.99 -12.33
C ASN A 39 18.73 -7.32 -11.38
N ARG A 40 18.97 -6.49 -10.35
CA ARG A 40 20.00 -6.75 -9.33
C ARG A 40 19.74 -8.03 -8.53
N LEU A 41 18.49 -8.30 -8.16
CA LEU A 41 18.12 -9.51 -7.44
C LEU A 41 18.23 -10.78 -8.31
N GLU A 42 18.05 -10.65 -9.63
CA GLU A 42 18.02 -11.77 -10.57
C GLU A 42 19.37 -12.09 -11.24
N THR A 43 20.33 -11.15 -11.26
CA THR A 43 21.65 -11.37 -11.87
C THR A 43 22.58 -12.31 -11.10
N GLY A 44 22.15 -12.83 -9.95
CA GLY A 44 22.90 -13.81 -9.15
C GLY A 44 22.97 -15.19 -9.80
N LYS A 45 24.06 -15.93 -9.58
CA LYS A 45 24.09 -17.37 -9.87
C LYS A 45 23.04 -18.06 -8.99
N PRO A 46 22.34 -19.12 -9.46
CA PRO A 46 21.27 -19.80 -8.71
C PRO A 46 21.65 -20.31 -7.31
N THR A 47 22.95 -20.33 -6.99
CA THR A 47 23.53 -20.91 -5.78
C THR A 47 24.14 -19.89 -4.81
N SER A 48 24.13 -18.58 -5.12
CA SER A 48 24.62 -17.54 -4.21
C SER A 48 23.97 -16.20 -4.48
N LEU A 49 23.28 -15.65 -3.47
CA LEU A 49 22.81 -14.27 -3.51
C LEU A 49 24.00 -13.31 -3.57
N GLU A 50 23.91 -12.31 -4.43
CA GLU A 50 24.94 -11.25 -4.52
C GLU A 50 24.94 -10.36 -3.27
N PHE A 51 23.78 -10.24 -2.61
CA PHE A 51 23.55 -9.35 -1.47
C PHE A 51 23.34 -10.16 -0.20
N ASP A 52 23.80 -9.60 0.92
CA ASP A 52 23.53 -10.16 2.25
C ASP A 52 22.18 -9.67 2.79
N GLY A 53 21.72 -8.50 2.35
CA GLY A 53 20.40 -7.97 2.69
C GLY A 53 19.99 -6.76 1.87
N ALA A 54 18.74 -6.32 2.05
CA ALA A 54 18.17 -5.18 1.34
C ALA A 54 17.45 -4.17 2.25
N ILE A 55 17.54 -2.88 1.90
CA ILE A 55 16.69 -1.80 2.44
C ILE A 55 15.91 -1.22 1.28
N VAL A 56 14.59 -1.25 1.36
CA VAL A 56 13.71 -1.04 0.21
C VAL A 56 12.69 0.04 0.52
N ASP A 57 12.66 1.14 -0.23
CA ASP A 57 11.55 2.08 -0.14
C ASP A 57 10.24 1.43 -0.59
N CYS A 58 9.11 1.89 -0.09
CA CYS A 58 7.82 1.33 -0.47
C CYS A 58 7.32 1.88 -1.81
N PHE A 59 7.60 3.14 -2.12
CA PHE A 59 6.95 3.88 -3.21
C PHE A 59 7.98 4.41 -4.21
N PHE A 60 7.91 3.90 -5.44
CA PHE A 60 8.78 4.33 -6.55
C PHE A 60 8.22 3.83 -7.88
N PRO A 61 8.58 4.45 -9.01
CA PRO A 61 8.05 4.06 -10.33
C PRO A 61 8.62 2.73 -10.85
N GLU A 62 7.97 2.16 -11.87
CA GLU A 62 8.47 0.96 -12.56
C GLU A 62 9.82 1.23 -13.21
N ILE A 63 9.84 2.29 -14.02
CA ILE A 63 11.01 2.89 -14.65
C ILE A 63 10.82 4.40 -14.50
N THR A 64 11.85 5.09 -14.00
CA THR A 64 11.77 6.54 -13.76
C THR A 64 11.43 7.30 -15.04
N GLY A 65 10.35 8.10 -15.01
CA GLY A 65 9.90 8.92 -16.12
C GLY A 65 9.09 8.18 -17.20
N SER A 66 8.70 6.93 -16.97
CA SER A 66 7.99 6.11 -17.98
C SER A 66 6.51 6.44 -18.11
N GLY A 67 5.89 6.98 -17.06
CA GLY A 67 4.46 7.19 -16.93
C GLY A 67 3.65 5.89 -16.76
N LYS A 68 4.30 4.73 -16.66
CA LYS A 68 3.61 3.43 -16.57
C LYS A 68 3.14 3.17 -15.15
N THR A 69 1.87 2.80 -15.02
CA THR A 69 1.22 2.56 -13.73
C THR A 69 0.52 1.22 -13.61
N ASP A 70 0.52 0.41 -14.68
CA ASP A 70 -0.22 -0.85 -14.74
C ASP A 70 0.22 -1.85 -13.67
N ILE A 71 1.54 -1.95 -13.43
CA ILE A 71 2.10 -2.83 -12.41
C ILE A 71 1.66 -2.37 -11.02
N GLY A 72 1.81 -1.08 -10.70
CA GLY A 72 1.36 -0.52 -9.42
C GLY A 72 -0.13 -0.73 -9.19
N ASN A 73 -0.98 -0.46 -10.19
CA ASN A 73 -2.42 -0.67 -10.10
C ASN A 73 -2.79 -2.15 -9.93
N GLY A 74 -2.12 -3.04 -10.67
CA GLY A 74 -2.27 -4.49 -10.52
C GLY A 74 -1.94 -4.94 -9.10
N LEU A 75 -0.85 -4.43 -8.53
CA LEU A 75 -0.43 -4.72 -7.17
C LEU A 75 -1.44 -4.23 -6.12
N VAL A 76 -1.93 -3.00 -6.23
CA VAL A 76 -2.93 -2.46 -5.29
C VAL A 76 -4.21 -3.30 -5.29
N ARG A 77 -4.64 -3.79 -6.46
CA ARG A 77 -5.78 -4.73 -6.55
C ARG A 77 -5.48 -6.08 -5.89
N ARG A 78 -4.25 -6.60 -5.98
CA ARG A 78 -3.85 -7.82 -5.26
C ARG A 78 -3.88 -7.60 -3.75
N MET A 79 -3.34 -6.47 -3.26
CA MET A 79 -3.36 -6.13 -1.83
C MET A 79 -4.80 -6.01 -1.30
N ALA A 80 -5.69 -5.31 -2.03
CA ALA A 80 -7.10 -5.17 -1.67
C ALA A 80 -7.81 -6.53 -1.58
N LYS A 81 -7.48 -7.48 -2.47
CA LYS A 81 -8.03 -8.85 -2.44
C LYS A 81 -7.50 -9.68 -1.28
N SER A 82 -6.30 -9.42 -0.77
CA SER A 82 -5.79 -10.12 0.42
C SER A 82 -6.34 -9.57 1.73
N ASP A 83 -6.67 -8.28 1.77
CA ASP A 83 -7.16 -7.60 2.98
C ASP A 83 -8.57 -8.11 3.38
N PRO A 84 -8.74 -8.72 4.58
CA PRO A 84 -10.03 -9.25 5.02
C PRO A 84 -11.11 -8.18 5.16
N GLN A 85 -10.76 -6.97 5.61
CA GLN A 85 -11.71 -5.89 5.80
C GLN A 85 -12.15 -5.33 4.44
N GLU A 86 -11.20 -5.10 3.53
CA GLU A 86 -11.53 -4.61 2.19
C GLU A 86 -12.34 -5.63 1.41
N ARG A 87 -12.03 -6.93 1.48
CA ARG A 87 -12.83 -8.00 0.87
C ARG A 87 -14.29 -7.94 1.33
N LYS A 88 -14.51 -7.89 2.65
CA LYS A 88 -15.87 -7.77 3.21
C LYS A 88 -16.61 -6.56 2.66
N ILE A 89 -15.92 -5.42 2.53
CA ILE A 89 -16.49 -4.18 1.99
C ILE A 89 -16.84 -4.36 0.51
N VAL A 90 -15.92 -4.89 -0.31
CA VAL A 90 -16.12 -5.11 -1.75
C VAL A 90 -17.28 -6.07 -2.01
N GLU A 91 -17.31 -7.23 -1.33
CA GLU A 91 -18.41 -8.20 -1.43
C GLU A 91 -19.74 -7.59 -0.99
N GLY A 92 -19.74 -6.81 0.08
CA GLY A 92 -20.91 -6.08 0.57
C GLY A 92 -21.41 -5.04 -0.46
N LEU A 93 -20.50 -4.31 -1.10
CA LEU A 93 -20.83 -3.35 -2.16
C LEU A 93 -21.36 -4.04 -3.41
N GLU A 94 -20.78 -5.16 -3.82
CA GLU A 94 -21.27 -5.96 -4.96
C GLU A 94 -22.70 -6.44 -4.73
N LYS A 95 -22.99 -6.98 -3.54
CA LYS A 95 -24.34 -7.41 -3.15
C LYS A 95 -25.31 -6.23 -3.13
N LEU A 96 -24.91 -5.12 -2.53
CA LEU A 96 -25.76 -3.93 -2.40
C LEU A 96 -26.01 -3.25 -3.74
N GLY A 97 -25.02 -3.25 -4.64
CA GLY A 97 -25.10 -2.67 -5.99
C GLY A 97 -26.12 -3.36 -6.90
N GLN A 98 -26.58 -4.56 -6.55
CA GLN A 98 -27.71 -5.22 -7.22
C GLN A 98 -29.05 -4.47 -6.98
N TYR A 99 -29.14 -3.70 -5.89
CA TYR A 99 -30.38 -3.04 -5.45
C TYR A 99 -30.33 -1.52 -5.56
N ILE A 100 -29.14 -0.92 -5.48
CA ILE A 100 -28.95 0.53 -5.52
C ILE A 100 -27.96 0.94 -6.62
N ASP A 101 -27.98 2.21 -7.00
CA ASP A 101 -27.01 2.80 -7.91
C ASP A 101 -25.73 3.20 -7.16
N LEU A 102 -24.59 2.65 -7.58
CA LEU A 102 -23.28 2.94 -7.01
C LEU A 102 -22.42 3.84 -7.91
N GLU A 103 -22.96 4.31 -9.04
CA GLU A 103 -22.28 5.26 -9.93
C GLU A 103 -22.25 6.69 -9.33
N ASP A 104 -23.22 7.03 -8.47
CA ASP A 104 -23.20 8.27 -7.67
C ASP A 104 -22.07 8.20 -6.61
N PRO A 105 -21.08 9.10 -6.63
CA PRO A 105 -19.95 9.08 -5.68
C PRO A 105 -20.37 9.23 -4.21
N THR A 106 -21.41 10.00 -3.93
CA THR A 106 -21.98 10.17 -2.58
C THR A 106 -22.65 8.89 -2.13
N MET A 107 -23.44 8.26 -3.02
CA MET A 107 -24.08 6.98 -2.72
C MET A 107 -23.02 5.89 -2.50
N LYS A 108 -21.97 5.84 -3.32
CA LYS A 108 -20.85 4.91 -3.14
C LYS A 108 -20.14 5.10 -1.79
N LYS A 109 -19.94 6.35 -1.38
CA LYS A 109 -19.38 6.70 -0.05
C LYS A 109 -20.27 6.20 1.09
N TYR A 110 -21.58 6.44 1.02
CA TYR A 110 -22.55 5.99 2.03
C TYR A 110 -22.70 4.46 2.05
N ALA A 111 -22.77 3.82 0.89
CA ALA A 111 -22.82 2.37 0.77
C ALA A 111 -21.57 1.73 1.42
N ARG A 112 -20.39 2.30 1.18
CA ARG A 112 -19.14 1.85 1.81
C ARG A 112 -19.18 1.96 3.34
N PHE A 113 -19.72 3.06 3.86
CA PHE A 113 -19.99 3.21 5.30
C PHE A 113 -20.91 2.10 5.82
N ALA A 114 -22.03 1.87 5.15
CA ALA A 114 -23.01 0.88 5.58
C ALA A 114 -22.45 -0.56 5.58
N VAL A 115 -21.73 -0.98 4.54
CA VAL A 115 -21.12 -2.33 4.50
C VAL A 115 -19.98 -2.50 5.51
N GLY A 116 -19.31 -1.41 5.89
CA GLY A 116 -18.28 -1.42 6.93
C GLY A 116 -18.86 -1.64 8.32
N VAL A 117 -20.03 -1.03 8.59
CA VAL A 117 -20.68 -1.04 9.91
C VAL A 117 -21.62 -2.24 10.06
N TYR A 118 -22.38 -2.57 9.03
CA TYR A 118 -23.43 -3.58 9.09
C TYR A 118 -23.03 -4.87 8.37
N ASP A 119 -23.51 -6.00 8.90
CA ASP A 119 -23.40 -7.27 8.20
C ASP A 119 -24.27 -7.25 6.92
N PRO A 120 -23.80 -7.82 5.78
CA PRO A 120 -24.59 -7.92 4.56
C PRO A 120 -25.90 -8.73 4.68
N ASN A 121 -26.13 -9.43 5.80
CA ASN A 121 -27.36 -10.13 6.13
C ASN A 121 -28.21 -9.40 7.19
N SER A 122 -27.80 -8.19 7.58
CA SER A 122 -28.52 -7.36 8.55
C SER A 122 -29.91 -6.94 8.04
N PRO A 123 -30.83 -6.56 8.96
CA PRO A 123 -32.15 -6.04 8.58
C PRO A 123 -32.09 -4.82 7.65
N VAL A 124 -31.02 -4.02 7.71
CA VAL A 124 -30.80 -2.86 6.82
C VAL A 124 -30.75 -3.30 5.36
N PHE A 125 -29.94 -4.32 5.05
CA PHE A 125 -29.77 -4.80 3.66
C PHE A 125 -31.05 -5.49 3.16
N LYS A 126 -31.72 -6.25 4.03
CA LYS A 126 -33.02 -6.86 3.71
C LYS A 126 -34.08 -5.79 3.42
N ALA A 127 -34.09 -4.70 4.17
CA ALA A 127 -35.03 -3.59 3.92
C ALA A 127 -34.78 -2.96 2.54
N VAL A 128 -33.52 -2.72 2.17
CA VAL A 128 -33.17 -2.19 0.83
C VAL A 128 -33.63 -3.13 -0.28
N GLU A 129 -33.41 -4.43 -0.13
CA GLU A 129 -33.89 -5.44 -1.08
C GLU A 129 -35.42 -5.41 -1.23
N GLN A 130 -36.17 -5.24 -0.14
CA GLN A 130 -37.63 -5.15 -0.21
C GLN A 130 -38.11 -3.87 -0.90
N VAL A 131 -37.47 -2.72 -0.62
CA VAL A 131 -37.77 -1.47 -1.33
C VAL A 131 -37.47 -1.61 -2.82
N PHE A 132 -36.36 -2.27 -3.18
CA PHE A 132 -36.02 -2.58 -4.56
C PHE A 132 -37.10 -3.47 -5.23
N LYS A 133 -37.56 -4.53 -4.55
CA LYS A 133 -38.62 -5.40 -5.09
C LYS A 133 -39.93 -4.67 -5.31
N ALA A 134 -40.26 -3.70 -4.47
CA ALA A 134 -41.51 -2.94 -4.54
C ALA A 134 -41.46 -1.75 -5.53
N GLY A 135 -40.35 -1.03 -5.59
CA GLY A 135 -40.24 0.25 -6.30
C GLY A 135 -39.10 0.34 -7.33
N GLY A 136 -38.31 -0.72 -7.49
CA GLY A 136 -37.15 -0.75 -8.39
C GLY A 136 -35.93 0.00 -7.86
N ARG A 137 -34.84 -0.06 -8.65
CA ARG A 137 -33.52 0.51 -8.31
C ARG A 137 -33.53 2.00 -8.00
N PRO A 138 -34.24 2.88 -8.74
CA PRO A 138 -34.24 4.32 -8.43
C PRO A 138 -34.84 4.64 -7.05
N VAL A 139 -35.95 3.98 -6.70
CA VAL A 139 -36.63 4.19 -5.41
C VAL A 139 -35.77 3.66 -4.26
N ALA A 140 -35.19 2.46 -4.42
CA ALA A 140 -34.28 1.89 -3.42
C ALA A 140 -33.05 2.77 -3.19
N THR A 141 -32.45 3.29 -4.27
CA THR A 141 -31.31 4.20 -4.19
C THR A 141 -31.65 5.46 -3.41
N LEU A 142 -32.77 6.13 -3.74
CA LEU A 142 -33.19 7.35 -3.06
C LEU A 142 -33.51 7.10 -1.58
N ALA A 143 -34.27 6.04 -1.28
CA ALA A 143 -34.62 5.69 0.10
C ALA A 143 -33.38 5.41 0.94
N PHE A 144 -32.42 4.65 0.37
CA PHE A 144 -31.18 4.30 1.07
C PHE A 144 -30.26 5.52 1.24
N LYS A 145 -30.13 6.37 0.22
CA LYS A 145 -29.36 7.63 0.28
C LYS A 145 -29.88 8.54 1.39
N ASN A 146 -31.18 8.79 1.44
CA ASN A 146 -31.80 9.65 2.45
C ASN A 146 -31.65 9.07 3.88
N THR A 147 -31.74 7.75 4.00
CA THR A 147 -31.53 7.07 5.30
C THR A 147 -30.09 7.22 5.78
N LEU A 148 -29.13 6.99 4.90
CA LEU A 148 -27.71 7.06 5.26
C LEU A 148 -27.22 8.49 5.42
N GLU A 149 -27.80 9.47 4.75
CA GLU A 149 -27.48 10.88 4.98
C GLU A 149 -27.66 11.29 6.45
N LEU A 150 -28.67 10.74 7.12
CA LEU A 150 -28.93 10.99 8.55
C LEU A 150 -28.00 10.20 9.48
N ALA A 151 -27.57 9.01 9.05
CA ALA A 151 -26.77 8.09 9.86
C ALA A 151 -25.26 8.19 9.62
N TYR A 152 -24.85 8.78 8.51
CA TYR A 152 -23.46 8.83 8.06
C TYR A 152 -22.61 9.63 9.04
N ARG A 153 -21.45 9.06 9.38
CA ARG A 153 -20.47 9.64 10.29
C ARG A 153 -19.11 9.49 9.63
N GLU A 154 -18.54 10.61 9.19
CA GLU A 154 -17.27 10.60 8.46
C GLU A 154 -16.11 10.06 9.29
N ASP A 155 -16.09 10.39 10.58
CA ASP A 155 -15.14 9.89 11.59
C ASP A 155 -15.23 8.38 11.82
N ARG A 156 -16.36 7.75 11.45
CA ARG A 156 -16.60 6.31 11.61
C ARG A 156 -16.62 5.54 10.30
N SER A 157 -16.46 6.22 9.17
CA SER A 157 -16.47 5.56 7.87
C SER A 157 -15.17 4.80 7.65
N PRO A 158 -15.22 3.51 7.24
CA PRO A 158 -14.01 2.82 6.82
C PRO A 158 -13.39 3.62 5.67
N ARG A 159 -12.14 4.03 5.86
CA ARG A 159 -11.42 4.82 4.87
C ARG A 159 -11.22 3.97 3.60
N ASN A 160 -11.20 4.62 2.43
CA ASN A 160 -10.98 3.95 1.16
C ASN A 160 -9.50 3.95 0.78
N TYR A 161 -8.66 3.32 1.61
CA TYR A 161 -7.21 3.34 1.47
C TYR A 161 -6.74 2.91 0.07
N TYR A 162 -7.26 1.78 -0.44
CA TYR A 162 -6.91 1.25 -1.76
C TYR A 162 -7.36 2.18 -2.90
N GLY A 163 -8.56 2.74 -2.83
CA GLY A 163 -9.03 3.71 -3.82
C GLY A 163 -8.22 5.01 -3.80
N THR A 164 -7.85 5.50 -2.61
CA THR A 164 -6.99 6.68 -2.48
C THR A 164 -5.60 6.43 -3.05
N LEU A 165 -5.02 5.25 -2.80
CA LEU A 165 -3.73 4.85 -3.37
C LEU A 165 -3.76 4.72 -4.90
N MET A 166 -4.78 4.09 -5.48
CA MET A 166 -4.92 4.04 -6.94
C MET A 166 -5.01 5.44 -7.55
N LYS A 167 -5.78 6.35 -6.95
CA LYS A 167 -5.85 7.75 -7.42
C LYS A 167 -4.49 8.45 -7.32
N ALA A 168 -3.75 8.24 -6.24
CA ALA A 168 -2.41 8.82 -6.10
C ALA A 168 -1.43 8.30 -7.17
N ILE A 169 -1.54 7.02 -7.56
CA ILE A 169 -0.77 6.44 -8.67
C ILE A 169 -1.12 7.11 -10.00
N GLU A 170 -2.40 7.41 -10.24
CA GLU A 170 -2.85 8.14 -11.43
C GLU A 170 -2.31 9.58 -11.45
N GLU A 171 -2.19 10.22 -10.29
CA GLU A 171 -1.62 11.57 -10.15
C GLU A 171 -0.09 11.59 -10.32
N SER A 172 0.61 10.54 -9.90
CA SER A 172 2.05 10.41 -10.05
C SER A 172 2.51 8.95 -9.99
N GLU A 173 3.33 8.54 -10.97
CA GLU A 173 3.93 7.20 -11.02
C GLU A 173 4.85 6.90 -9.82
N ALA A 174 5.33 7.93 -9.11
CA ALA A 174 6.15 7.76 -7.91
C ALA A 174 5.36 7.16 -6.73
N ASN A 175 4.03 7.24 -6.75
CA ASN A 175 3.17 6.68 -5.71
C ASN A 175 2.92 5.17 -5.87
N GLN A 176 3.56 4.51 -6.83
CA GLN A 176 3.39 3.07 -7.01
C GLN A 176 4.08 2.30 -5.88
N PRO A 177 3.39 1.37 -5.18
CA PRO A 177 3.96 0.64 -4.05
C PRO A 177 4.89 -0.51 -4.48
N LEU A 178 5.75 -0.30 -5.49
CA LEU A 178 6.54 -1.35 -6.11
C LEU A 178 7.64 -1.91 -5.20
N GLY A 179 7.96 -1.21 -4.11
CA GLY A 179 8.77 -1.76 -3.02
C GLY A 179 8.24 -3.06 -2.45
N ILE A 180 6.91 -3.24 -2.48
CA ILE A 180 6.28 -4.50 -2.07
C ILE A 180 6.65 -5.65 -3.00
N LEU A 181 6.76 -5.44 -4.32
CA LEU A 181 7.19 -6.50 -5.25
C LEU A 181 8.66 -6.86 -5.05
N VAL A 182 9.50 -5.87 -4.78
CA VAL A 182 10.90 -6.10 -4.44
C VAL A 182 11.01 -6.89 -3.13
N ALA A 183 10.19 -6.58 -2.13
CA ALA A 183 10.11 -7.33 -0.88
C ALA A 183 9.59 -8.76 -1.07
N GLU A 184 8.55 -8.97 -1.89
CA GLU A 184 8.09 -10.32 -2.28
C GLU A 184 9.24 -11.13 -2.87
N ARG A 185 10.01 -10.51 -3.78
CA ARG A 185 11.15 -11.17 -4.42
C ARG A 185 12.29 -11.45 -3.44
N ALA A 186 12.61 -10.53 -2.54
CA ALA A 186 13.61 -10.74 -1.50
C ALA A 186 13.20 -11.88 -0.54
N ASP A 187 11.92 -11.96 -0.17
CA ASP A 187 11.37 -13.01 0.69
C ASP A 187 11.44 -14.39 0.02
N GLU A 188 11.08 -14.48 -1.27
CA GLU A 188 11.22 -15.71 -2.07
C GLU A 188 12.67 -16.21 -2.15
N LEU A 189 13.62 -15.27 -2.21
CA LEU A 189 15.05 -15.55 -2.23
C LEU A 189 15.62 -15.82 -0.84
N ALA A 190 14.82 -15.73 0.22
CA ALA A 190 15.26 -15.76 1.62
C ALA A 190 16.37 -14.72 1.92
N LEU A 191 16.35 -13.59 1.21
CA LEU A 191 17.25 -12.45 1.43
C LEU A 191 16.70 -11.61 2.59
N PRO A 192 17.44 -11.40 3.69
CA PRO A 192 17.04 -10.49 4.75
C PRO A 192 16.75 -9.08 4.23
N PHE A 193 15.58 -8.51 4.56
CA PHE A 193 15.23 -7.16 4.14
C PHE A 193 14.43 -6.38 5.18
N VAL A 194 14.41 -5.06 4.98
CA VAL A 194 13.57 -4.10 5.71
C VAL A 194 12.95 -3.13 4.71
N LEU A 195 11.66 -2.86 4.88
CA LEU A 195 10.97 -1.77 4.18
C LEU A 195 11.25 -0.44 4.90
N ALA A 196 11.59 0.62 4.18
CA ALA A 196 11.96 1.91 4.75
C ALA A 196 11.32 3.06 3.97
N THR A 197 10.30 3.69 4.54
CA THR A 197 9.48 4.69 3.82
C THR A 197 9.27 5.98 4.60
N SER A 198 8.82 7.03 3.91
CA SER A 198 8.41 8.31 4.51
C SER A 198 6.98 8.66 4.13
N THR A 199 6.14 8.91 5.12
CA THR A 199 4.71 9.19 4.91
C THR A 199 4.42 10.68 4.72
N SER A 200 4.78 11.27 3.56
CA SER A 200 4.76 12.74 3.35
C SER A 200 3.44 13.47 3.56
N HIS A 201 2.31 12.90 3.19
CA HIS A 201 1.00 13.56 3.35
C HIS A 201 -0.14 12.52 3.41
N HIS A 202 0.19 11.31 3.90
CA HIS A 202 -0.36 10.11 3.29
C HIS A 202 -0.58 8.94 4.25
N ASP A 203 -1.05 9.17 5.48
CA ASP A 203 -1.60 8.09 6.35
C ASP A 203 -2.57 7.17 5.57
N LEU A 204 -3.27 7.75 4.59
CA LEU A 204 -4.17 7.04 3.70
C LEU A 204 -3.47 6.19 2.61
N LEU A 205 -2.33 6.63 2.08
CA LEU A 205 -1.66 5.90 0.99
C LEU A 205 -0.78 4.76 1.50
N THR A 206 -0.29 4.86 2.73
CA THR A 206 0.65 3.88 3.28
C THR A 206 -0.03 2.76 4.05
N GLN A 207 -1.27 2.95 4.50
CA GLN A 207 -2.03 1.89 5.19
C GLN A 207 -2.13 0.57 4.37
N PRO A 208 -2.38 0.57 3.05
CA PRO A 208 -2.36 -0.67 2.26
C PRO A 208 -1.03 -1.43 2.37
N VAL A 209 0.08 -0.69 2.27
CA VAL A 209 1.45 -1.23 2.37
C VAL A 209 1.73 -1.75 3.78
N GLN A 210 1.33 -1.00 4.81
CA GLN A 210 1.48 -1.40 6.21
C GLN A 210 0.69 -2.67 6.55
N ASN A 211 -0.57 -2.76 6.13
CA ASN A 211 -1.40 -3.95 6.30
C ASN A 211 -0.75 -5.16 5.61
N TYR A 212 -0.34 -4.98 4.35
CA TYR A 212 0.26 -6.06 3.56
C TYR A 212 1.59 -6.58 4.14
N ALA A 213 2.43 -5.68 4.64
CA ALA A 213 3.68 -6.00 5.30
C ALA A 213 3.45 -6.69 6.66
N SER A 214 2.48 -6.19 7.45
CA SER A 214 2.12 -6.75 8.75
C SER A 214 1.61 -8.19 8.62
N ASP A 215 0.74 -8.47 7.65
CA ASP A 215 0.22 -9.82 7.38
C ASP A 215 1.32 -10.83 7.05
N ARG A 216 2.45 -10.34 6.50
CA ARG A 216 3.64 -11.14 6.17
C ARG A 216 4.73 -11.11 7.23
N ARG A 217 4.51 -10.41 8.34
CA ARG A 217 5.51 -10.19 9.41
C ARG A 217 6.79 -9.53 8.89
N TRP A 218 6.68 -8.72 7.86
CA TRP A 218 7.78 -7.92 7.34
C TRP A 218 8.01 -6.69 8.23
N THR A 219 9.26 -6.25 8.30
CA THR A 219 9.63 -5.08 9.10
C THR A 219 9.53 -3.84 8.22
N LEU A 220 8.74 -2.86 8.65
CA LEU A 220 8.57 -1.56 8.01
C LEU A 220 9.00 -0.46 8.98
N VAL A 221 9.97 0.35 8.55
CA VAL A 221 10.44 1.55 9.27
C VAL A 221 9.90 2.78 8.57
N ASP A 222 9.25 3.63 9.36
CA ASP A 222 8.59 4.86 8.91
C ASP A 222 9.13 6.07 9.70
N CYS A 223 9.20 7.21 9.01
CA CYS A 223 9.44 8.55 9.57
C CYS A 223 8.33 8.97 10.54
N GLY A 224 7.11 8.50 10.30
CA GLY A 224 5.91 8.93 10.99
C GLY A 224 5.37 10.26 10.46
N PRO A 225 4.20 10.71 10.97
CA PRO A 225 3.48 11.84 10.39
C PRO A 225 4.24 13.17 10.51
N ASN A 226 4.33 13.94 9.42
CA ASN A 226 4.96 15.27 9.32
C ASN A 226 6.49 15.28 9.58
N ARG A 227 7.18 14.19 9.24
CA ARG A 227 8.61 13.98 9.54
C ARG A 227 9.40 13.46 8.34
N GLU A 228 9.04 13.87 7.14
CA GLU A 228 9.37 13.05 5.97
C GLU A 228 10.75 13.37 5.43
N ASP A 229 11.17 14.60 5.68
CA ASP A 229 12.56 14.99 5.60
C ASP A 229 13.46 14.25 6.61
N ASP A 230 12.92 13.58 7.64
CA ASP A 230 13.73 12.73 8.52
C ASP A 230 14.32 11.55 7.75
N LYS A 231 13.73 11.13 6.62
CA LYS A 231 14.32 10.11 5.73
C LYS A 231 15.63 10.59 5.10
N ALA A 232 15.89 11.89 5.07
CA ALA A 232 17.19 12.44 4.69
C ALA A 232 18.21 12.45 5.85
N SER A 233 17.83 12.02 7.06
CA SER A 233 18.71 12.02 8.23
C SER A 233 19.43 10.67 8.44
N ALA A 234 20.63 10.72 9.02
CA ALA A 234 21.36 9.52 9.43
C ALA A 234 20.60 8.69 10.49
N GLU A 235 19.79 9.35 11.33
CA GLU A 235 19.04 8.72 12.43
C GLU A 235 17.95 7.78 11.89
N PHE A 236 17.29 8.15 10.79
CA PHE A 236 16.34 7.26 10.12
C PHE A 236 17.02 6.02 9.56
N TRP A 237 18.14 6.20 8.83
CA TRP A 237 18.89 5.09 8.25
C TRP A 237 19.53 4.19 9.30
N GLU A 238 19.92 4.73 10.45
CA GLU A 238 20.34 3.94 11.60
C GLU A 238 19.23 3.03 12.10
N ARG A 239 18.00 3.54 12.24
CA ARG A 239 16.85 2.71 12.63
C ARG A 239 16.60 1.59 11.62
N ALA A 240 16.56 1.90 10.33
CA ALA A 240 16.34 0.92 9.27
C ALA A 240 17.44 -0.14 9.24
N PHE A 241 18.72 0.28 9.28
CA PHE A 241 19.85 -0.62 9.25
C PHE A 241 19.95 -1.49 10.50
N ARG A 242 19.64 -0.97 11.68
CA ARG A 242 19.61 -1.77 12.91
C ARG A 242 18.59 -2.91 12.86
N GLU A 243 17.42 -2.68 12.24
CA GLU A 243 16.45 -3.75 12.02
C GLU A 243 16.96 -4.78 11.01
N LEU A 244 17.69 -4.36 9.97
CA LEU A 244 18.32 -5.27 9.03
C LEU A 244 19.44 -6.08 9.69
N GLU A 245 20.31 -5.46 10.48
CA GLU A 245 21.39 -6.14 11.23
C GLU A 245 20.86 -7.24 12.15
N ARG A 246 19.65 -7.09 12.71
CA ARG A 246 19.02 -8.14 13.51
C ARG A 246 18.62 -9.35 12.67
N LYS A 247 18.26 -9.16 11.40
CA LYS A 247 17.88 -10.22 10.46
C LYS A 247 19.08 -10.90 9.80
N LEU A 248 20.24 -10.24 9.78
CA LEU A 248 21.49 -10.78 9.23
C LEU A 248 22.21 -11.76 10.18
N ARG A 249 21.78 -11.85 11.44
CA ARG A 249 22.37 -12.71 12.49
C ARG A 249 21.62 -14.02 12.60
#